data_AF-A0A498E572-F1
#
_entry.id   AF-A0A498E572-F1
#
_cell.length_a   1.000
_cell.length_b   1.000
_cell.length_c   1.000
_cell.angle_alpha   90.00
_cell.angle_beta   90.00
_cell.angle_gamma   90.00
#
_symmetry.space_group_name_H-M   'P 1'
#
loop_
_entity.id
_entity.type
_entity.pdbx_description
1 polymer ?
#
loop_
_entity_poly.entity_id
_entity_poly.type
_entity_poly.pdbx_seq_one_letter_code
_entity_poly.pdbx_strand_id
1 'polypeptide(L)'
;MSDDGRPDADADVDTDADAGADTDGDAEEVDWEMAPDSDADFPADPERVAFLREIADDIYGESSESRQVSAILYRVSDLYDPDGDTSPEEIYLNVRHIMDIKAQGGIDR
;
A
#
# COMPACT_ATOMS: atom_id res chain seq x y z
N MET A 1 -41.99 -27.81 36.52
CA MET A 1 -41.65 -28.84 35.53
C MET A 1 -42.06 -28.24 34.19
N SER A 2 -41.27 -27.35 33.58
CA SER A 2 -39.93 -27.55 32.99
C SER A 2 -40.00 -28.45 31.76
N ASP A 3 -39.90 -27.82 30.58
CA ASP A 3 -39.25 -28.25 29.32
C ASP A 3 -39.77 -27.27 28.24
N ASP A 4 -39.05 -26.21 27.89
CA ASP A 4 -37.92 -26.15 26.96
C ASP A 4 -38.27 -26.71 25.57
N GLY A 5 -38.43 -25.78 24.62
CA GLY A 5 -38.75 -26.07 23.23
C GLY A 5 -38.40 -24.83 22.43
N ARG A 6 -37.08 -24.58 22.32
CA ARG A 6 -36.50 -23.51 21.51
C ARG A 6 -36.99 -23.63 20.06
N PRO A 7 -37.46 -22.54 19.42
CA PRO A 7 -37.59 -22.54 17.97
C PRO A 7 -36.19 -22.37 17.36
N ASP A 8 -35.82 -23.31 16.49
CA ASP A 8 -34.66 -23.20 15.60
C ASP A 8 -34.82 -21.93 14.75
N ALA A 9 -33.93 -20.97 14.96
CA ALA A 9 -33.82 -19.80 14.12
C ALA A 9 -32.89 -20.16 12.96
N ASP A 10 -33.49 -20.45 11.81
CA ASP A 10 -32.82 -20.43 10.52
C ASP A 10 -32.16 -19.06 10.33
N ALA A 11 -30.84 -19.02 10.46
CA ALA A 11 -30.04 -17.86 10.13
C ALA A 11 -29.79 -17.89 8.61
N ASP A 12 -30.74 -17.33 7.87
CA ASP A 12 -30.51 -16.88 6.49
C ASP A 12 -29.43 -15.80 6.52
N VAL A 13 -28.18 -16.20 6.30
CA VAL A 13 -27.08 -15.27 6.02
C VAL A 13 -27.22 -14.89 4.56
N ASP A 14 -28.07 -13.92 4.28
CA ASP A 14 -27.99 -13.10 3.07
C ASP A 14 -26.62 -12.43 3.10
N THR A 15 -25.66 -13.10 2.47
CA THR A 15 -24.35 -12.53 2.20
C THR A 15 -24.58 -11.61 1.02
N ASP A 16 -24.92 -10.35 1.31
CA ASP A 16 -24.78 -9.25 0.37
C ASP A 16 -23.33 -9.28 -0.10
N ALA A 17 -23.13 -9.93 -1.23
CA ALA A 17 -21.87 -9.97 -1.95
C ALA A 17 -21.58 -8.53 -2.35
N ASP A 18 -20.75 -7.91 -1.50
CA ASP A 18 -20.13 -6.62 -1.70
C ASP A 18 -19.76 -6.50 -3.18
N ALA A 19 -20.40 -5.52 -3.81
CA ALA A 19 -20.30 -5.26 -5.21
C ALA A 19 -18.82 -5.16 -5.56
N GLY A 20 -18.33 -6.13 -6.35
CA GLY A 20 -17.12 -5.95 -7.12
C GLY A 20 -17.31 -4.69 -7.93
N ALA A 21 -16.78 -3.58 -7.41
CA ALA A 21 -16.59 -2.39 -8.17
C ALA A 21 -15.54 -2.77 -9.20
N ASP A 22 -16.02 -3.25 -10.33
CA ASP A 22 -15.32 -3.20 -11.60
C ASP A 22 -14.96 -1.72 -11.81
N THR A 23 -13.82 -1.31 -11.29
CA THR A 23 -13.16 -0.08 -11.71
C THR A 23 -12.55 -0.36 -13.08
N ASP A 24 -13.42 -0.53 -14.06
CA ASP A 24 -13.19 -0.20 -15.47
C ASP A 24 -13.07 1.32 -15.58
N GLY A 25 -12.04 1.87 -14.94
CA GLY A 25 -11.54 3.21 -15.19
C GLY A 25 -10.35 3.04 -16.10
N ASP A 26 -10.61 3.11 -17.41
CA ASP A 26 -9.68 3.40 -18.50
C ASP A 26 -8.27 3.71 -18.00
N ALA A 27 -7.53 2.64 -17.68
CA ALA A 27 -6.12 2.72 -17.43
C ALA A 27 -5.52 2.90 -18.82
N GLU A 28 -5.35 4.15 -19.25
CA GLU A 28 -4.29 4.47 -20.22
C GLU A 28 -3.09 3.65 -19.75
N GLU A 29 -2.75 2.61 -20.52
CA GLU A 29 -1.81 1.56 -20.13
C GLU A 29 -0.62 2.24 -19.46
N VAL A 30 -0.53 2.09 -18.13
CA VAL A 30 0.53 2.72 -17.35
C VAL A 30 1.82 2.25 -18.00
N ASP A 31 2.56 3.16 -18.64
CA ASP A 31 3.74 2.81 -19.43
C ASP A 31 4.78 2.10 -18.54
N TRP A 32 4.67 0.78 -18.50
CA TRP A 32 5.52 -0.13 -17.73
C TRP A 32 6.94 -0.15 -18.31
N GLU A 33 7.17 0.40 -19.50
CA GLU A 33 8.48 0.50 -20.16
C GLU A 33 9.44 1.47 -19.44
N MET A 34 8.91 2.34 -18.57
CA MET A 34 9.69 3.28 -17.74
C MET A 34 9.94 2.81 -16.30
N ALA A 35 9.27 1.76 -15.84
CA ALA A 35 9.61 1.12 -14.58
C ALA A 35 10.81 0.20 -14.86
N PRO A 36 11.97 0.37 -14.18
CA PRO A 36 13.11 -0.53 -14.41
C PRO A 36 12.66 -1.97 -14.15
N ASP A 37 13.10 -2.92 -14.98
CA ASP A 37 12.82 -4.35 -14.83
C ASP A 37 12.90 -4.76 -13.35
N SER A 38 11.75 -5.04 -12.72
CA SER A 38 11.61 -5.30 -11.29
C SER A 38 12.25 -6.63 -10.84
N ASP A 39 13.01 -7.31 -11.71
CA ASP A 39 13.80 -8.52 -11.42
C ASP A 39 15.04 -8.23 -10.53
N ALA A 40 15.06 -7.09 -9.84
CA ALA A 40 16.11 -6.76 -8.88
C ALA A 40 15.96 -7.64 -7.63
N ASP A 41 16.98 -8.44 -7.32
CA ASP A 41 17.06 -9.18 -6.07
C ASP A 41 17.45 -8.26 -4.91
N PHE A 42 16.66 -8.30 -3.84
CA PHE A 42 16.93 -7.60 -2.58
C PHE A 42 17.24 -8.62 -1.48
N PRO A 43 18.51 -9.04 -1.31
CA PRO A 43 18.86 -9.95 -0.24
C PRO A 43 18.63 -9.29 1.12
N ALA A 44 18.19 -10.08 2.09
CA ALA A 44 17.97 -9.61 3.45
C ALA A 44 19.23 -8.93 4.01
N ASP A 45 19.07 -7.67 4.42
CA ASP A 45 20.18 -6.81 4.87
C ASP A 45 19.70 -5.93 6.04
N PRO A 46 19.76 -6.43 7.28
CA PRO A 46 19.25 -5.70 8.44
C PRO A 46 20.04 -4.41 8.74
N GLU A 47 21.31 -4.32 8.32
CA GLU A 47 22.10 -3.09 8.45
C GLU A 47 21.57 -2.01 7.52
N ARG A 48 21.24 -2.38 6.27
CA ARG A 48 20.62 -1.46 5.32
C ARG A 48 19.20 -1.06 5.72
N VAL A 49 18.40 -1.98 6.26
CA VAL A 49 17.08 -1.66 6.84
C VAL A 49 17.23 -0.59 7.92
N ALA A 50 18.10 -0.83 8.91
CA ALA A 50 18.30 0.10 10.02
C ALA A 50 18.78 1.46 9.54
N PHE A 51 19.74 1.51 8.61
CA PHE A 51 20.28 2.76 8.08
C PHE A 51 19.24 3.56 7.29
N LEU A 52 18.42 2.91 6.46
CA LEU A 52 17.35 3.59 5.74
C LEU A 52 16.28 4.15 6.69
N ARG A 53 15.95 3.42 7.75
CA ARG A 53 15.01 3.87 8.79
C ARG A 53 15.57 5.03 9.63
N GLU A 54 16.86 5.01 9.96
CA GLU A 54 17.54 6.15 10.61
C GLU A 54 17.44 7.43 9.76
N ILE A 55 17.75 7.33 8.45
CA ILE A 55 17.62 8.47 7.54
C ILE A 55 16.16 8.91 7.42
N ALA A 56 15.21 7.97 7.37
CA ALA A 56 13.78 8.27 7.30
C ALA A 56 13.31 9.07 8.53
N ASP A 57 13.82 8.73 9.71
CA ASP A 57 13.54 9.44 10.96
C ASP A 57 14.16 10.83 10.96
N ASP A 58 15.40 10.99 10.49
CA ASP A 58 16.10 12.27 10.40
C ASP A 58 15.42 13.26 9.42
N ILE A 59 14.84 12.74 8.34
CA ILE A 59 14.12 13.55 7.34
C ILE A 59 12.72 13.93 7.83
N TYR A 60 12.14 13.17 8.75
CA TYR A 60 10.76 13.39 9.19
C TYR A 60 10.57 14.79 9.79
N GLY A 61 9.67 15.58 9.19
CA GLY A 61 9.41 16.96 9.57
C GLY A 61 7.94 17.36 9.52
N GLU A 62 7.68 18.66 9.60
CA GLU A 62 6.31 19.20 9.63
C GLU A 62 5.68 19.35 8.24
N SER A 63 6.48 19.37 7.16
CA SER A 63 5.97 19.52 5.80
C SER A 63 5.41 18.21 5.25
N SER A 64 4.43 18.31 4.36
CA SER A 64 3.86 17.13 3.68
C SER A 64 4.93 16.35 2.89
N GLU A 65 5.90 17.07 2.35
CA GLU A 65 6.98 16.56 1.53
C GLU A 65 8.00 15.79 2.38
N SER A 66 8.36 16.31 3.55
CA SER A 66 9.27 15.62 4.48
C SER A 66 8.71 14.28 4.94
N ARG A 67 7.41 14.27 5.30
CA ARG A 67 6.69 13.03 5.68
C ARG A 67 6.59 12.05 4.53
N GLN A 68 6.35 12.53 3.31
CA GLN A 68 6.32 11.69 2.12
C GLN A 68 7.68 11.03 1.85
N VAL A 69 8.77 11.79 1.89
CA VAL A 69 10.13 11.24 1.68
C VAL A 69 10.48 10.21 2.75
N SER A 70 10.16 10.51 4.01
CA SER A 70 10.32 9.57 5.13
C SER A 70 9.54 8.27 4.88
N ALA A 71 8.26 8.35 4.50
CA ALA A 71 7.44 7.18 4.21
C ALA A 71 7.97 6.33 3.03
N ILE A 72 8.49 6.97 1.98
CA ILE A 72 9.12 6.26 0.86
C ILE A 72 10.35 5.50 1.34
N LEU A 73 11.20 6.11 2.16
CA LEU A 73 12.39 5.45 2.70
C LEU A 73 12.05 4.25 3.60
N TYR A 74 10.99 4.36 4.40
CA TYR A 74 10.47 3.22 5.14
C TYR A 74 10.06 2.08 4.22
N ARG A 75 9.30 2.36 3.15
CA ARG A 75 8.89 1.32 2.20
C ARG A 75 10.07 0.74 1.41
N VAL A 76 11.06 1.55 1.05
CA VAL A 76 12.30 1.05 0.44
C VAL A 76 13.11 0.19 1.42
N SER A 77 13.06 0.49 2.72
CA SER A 77 13.72 -0.34 3.74
C SER A 77 13.12 -1.74 3.80
N ASP A 78 11.81 -1.87 3.62
CA ASP A 78 11.10 -3.16 3.67
C ASP A 78 11.51 -4.10 2.53
N LEU A 79 12.08 -3.59 1.42
CA LEU A 79 12.66 -4.45 0.38
C LEU A 79 13.82 -5.32 0.90
N TYR A 80 14.52 -4.87 1.93
CA TYR A 80 15.64 -5.59 2.53
C TYR A 80 15.25 -6.33 3.82
N ASP A 81 13.99 -6.22 4.24
CA ASP A 81 13.44 -6.89 5.43
C ASP A 81 12.86 -8.25 5.00
N PRO A 82 13.31 -9.39 5.54
CA PRO A 82 12.78 -10.69 5.17
C PRO A 82 11.30 -10.86 5.52
N ASP A 83 10.78 -10.06 6.45
CA ASP A 83 9.36 -10.02 6.83
C ASP A 83 8.61 -8.86 6.14
N GLY A 84 9.30 -8.10 5.28
CA GLY A 84 8.75 -6.98 4.52
C GLY A 84 7.84 -7.45 3.38
N ASP A 85 6.67 -6.82 3.25
CA ASP A 85 5.70 -7.10 2.19
C ASP A 85 5.60 -5.87 1.26
N THR A 86 6.60 -5.71 0.41
CA THR A 86 6.59 -4.68 -0.62
C THR A 86 7.43 -5.06 -1.84
N SER A 87 7.09 -4.50 -3.00
CA SER A 87 7.89 -4.57 -4.22
C SER A 87 8.35 -3.18 -4.72
N PRO A 88 9.42 -3.13 -5.54
CA PRO A 88 9.83 -1.89 -6.22
C PRO A 88 8.71 -1.28 -7.07
N GLU A 89 7.92 -2.13 -7.73
CA GLU A 89 6.78 -1.72 -8.55
C GLU A 89 5.71 -1.01 -7.72
N GLU A 90 5.32 -1.57 -6.58
CA GLU A 90 4.34 -0.95 -5.69
C GLU A 90 4.82 0.41 -5.16
N ILE A 91 6.12 0.51 -4.83
CA ILE A 91 6.73 1.78 -4.40
C ILE A 91 6.62 2.81 -5.53
N TYR A 92 6.98 2.43 -6.75
CA TYR A 92 6.90 3.31 -7.92
C TYR A 92 5.47 3.78 -8.20
N LEU A 93 4.50 2.86 -8.23
CA LEU A 93 3.09 3.16 -8.46
C LEU A 93 2.53 4.11 -7.40
N ASN A 94 2.89 3.89 -6.13
CA ASN A 94 2.46 4.77 -5.04
C ASN A 94 2.99 6.20 -5.22
N VAL A 95 4.29 6.34 -5.54
CA VAL A 95 4.91 7.67 -5.74
C VAL A 95 4.33 8.37 -6.96
N ARG A 96 4.20 7.66 -8.09
CA ARG A 96 3.62 8.19 -9.33
C ARG A 96 2.20 8.69 -9.09
N HIS A 97 1.36 7.88 -8.46
CA HIS A 97 -0.01 8.24 -8.13
C HIS A 97 -0.10 9.53 -7.30
N ILE A 98 0.77 9.69 -6.29
CA ILE A 98 0.76 10.91 -5.48
C ILE A 98 1.21 12.14 -6.29
N MET A 99 2.18 11.98 -7.19
CA MET A 99 2.60 13.08 -8.07
C MET A 99 1.49 13.48 -9.04
N ASP A 100 0.75 12.50 -9.58
CA ASP A 100 -0.37 12.74 -10.49
C ASP A 100 -1.50 13.50 -9.77
N ILE A 101 -1.86 13.10 -8.54
CA ILE A 101 -2.83 13.82 -7.71
C ILE A 101 -2.36 15.25 -7.41
N LYS A 102 -1.08 15.43 -7.05
CA LYS A 102 -0.51 16.77 -6.79
C LYS A 102 -0.55 17.64 -8.04
N ALA A 103 -0.24 17.09 -9.21
CA ALA A 103 -0.32 17.80 -10.49
C ALA A 103 -1.75 18.23 -10.84
N GLN A 104 -2.75 17.44 -10.42
CA GLN A 104 -4.18 17.72 -10.60
C GLN A 104 -4.77 18.69 -9.56
N GLY A 105 -3.99 19.18 -8.60
CA GLY A 105 -4.41 20.17 -7.60
C GLY A 105 -4.82 19.60 -6.24
N GLY A 106 -4.52 18.33 -5.95
CA GLY A 106 -4.83 17.66 -4.68
C GLY A 106 -6.20 16.98 -4.68
N ILE A 107 -6.54 16.32 -3.55
CA ILE A 107 -7.80 15.58 -3.36
C ILE A 107 -9.00 16.53 -3.13
N ASP A 108 -8.75 17.78 -2.71
CA ASP A 108 -9.76 18.75 -2.27
C ASP A 108 -10.35 19.62 -3.39
N ARG A 109 -10.48 19.09 -4.60
CA ARG A 109 -11.19 19.79 -5.68
C ARG A 109 -12.65 19.40 -5.75
#